data_AF-A0A7D9JN03-F1
#
_entry.id   AF-A0A7D9JN03-F1
#
_cell.length_a   1.000
_cell.length_b   1.000
_cell.length_c   1.000
_cell.angle_alpha   90.00
_cell.angle_beta   90.00
_cell.angle_gamma   90.00
#
_symmetry.space_group_name_H-M   'P 1'
#
loop_
_entity.id
_entity.type
_entity.pdbx_description
1 polymer ?
#
loop_
_entity_poly.entity_id
_entity_poly.type
_entity_poly.pdbx_seq_one_letter_code
_entity_poly.pdbx_strand_id
1 'polypeptide(L)'
;GECQLAIQWMTVAVAPPELLEQIYCSCRKTKCSTRLCSCFSRNMRCGPLCKCTECENGEQVFSDLVSDAVDDILNGDDSDSDMDAYIL
;
A
#
# COMPACT_ATOMS: atom_id res chain seq x y z
N GLY A 1 -29.30 39.95 -18.81
CA GLY A 1 -28.55 38.89 -19.49
C GLY A 1 -27.57 38.35 -18.49
N GLU A 2 -27.69 37.10 -18.11
CA GLU A 2 -26.91 36.52 -17.02
C GLU A 2 -25.73 35.74 -17.59
N CYS A 3 -24.51 36.16 -17.26
CA CYS A 3 -23.30 35.39 -17.57
C CYS A 3 -23.10 34.35 -16.47
N GLN A 4 -23.37 33.08 -16.80
CA GLN A 4 -23.13 31.98 -15.88
C GLN A 4 -21.70 31.47 -16.06
N LEU A 5 -20.91 31.54 -15.00
CA LEU A 5 -19.59 30.92 -14.94
C LEU A 5 -19.76 29.44 -14.59
N ALA A 6 -19.51 28.55 -15.55
CA ALA A 6 -19.56 27.11 -15.34
C ALA A 6 -18.15 26.56 -15.06
N ILE A 7 -17.95 25.99 -13.86
CA ILE A 7 -16.71 25.31 -13.51
C ILE A 7 -16.86 23.83 -13.88
N GLN A 8 -15.99 23.34 -14.77
CA GLN A 8 -15.93 21.92 -15.11
C GLN A 8 -14.79 21.25 -14.34
N TRP A 9 -15.15 20.42 -13.36
CA TRP A 9 -14.21 19.62 -12.58
C TRP A 9 -13.96 18.26 -13.24
N MET A 10 -12.75 17.72 -13.09
CA MET A 10 -12.36 16.37 -13.54
C MET A 10 -12.44 16.12 -15.06
N THR A 11 -12.20 17.15 -15.88
CA THR A 11 -12.22 17.02 -17.34
C THR A 11 -10.87 16.62 -17.94
N VAL A 12 -9.82 16.52 -17.13
CA VAL A 12 -8.46 16.16 -17.56
C VAL A 12 -7.99 14.92 -16.79
N ALA A 13 -7.26 14.05 -17.48
CA ALA A 13 -6.64 12.88 -16.87
C ALA A 13 -5.78 13.26 -15.66
N VAL A 14 -5.78 12.40 -14.63
CA VAL A 14 -5.09 12.63 -13.35
C VAL A 14 -3.60 12.94 -13.51
N ALA A 15 -2.95 12.40 -14.55
CA ALA A 15 -1.57 12.72 -14.91
C ALA A 15 -1.32 12.52 -16.42
N PRO A 16 -0.37 13.28 -17.01
CA PRO A 16 0.17 12.99 -18.33
C PRO A 16 0.66 11.54 -18.47
N PRO A 17 0.44 10.87 -19.61
CA PRO A 17 0.90 9.50 -19.85
C PRO A 17 2.40 9.30 -19.62
N GLU A 18 3.21 10.33 -19.81
CA GLU A 18 4.67 10.27 -19.66
C GLU A 18 5.09 10.09 -18.20
N LEU A 19 4.29 10.57 -17.25
CA LEU A 19 4.54 10.36 -15.82
C LEU A 19 4.11 8.95 -15.38
N LEU A 20 3.14 8.34 -16.06
CA LEU A 20 2.65 7.01 -15.72
C LEU A 20 3.73 5.93 -15.90
N GLU A 21 4.56 6.03 -16.93
CA GLU A 21 5.68 5.10 -17.18
C GLU A 21 6.79 5.17 -16.11
N GLN A 22 6.82 6.26 -15.34
CA GLN A 22 7.76 6.45 -14.24
C GLN A 22 7.26 5.82 -12.94
N ILE A 23 5.95 5.64 -12.80
CA ILE A 23 5.28 5.25 -11.56
C ILE A 23 4.92 3.75 -11.57
N TYR A 24 4.69 3.16 -12.75
CA TYR A 24 4.36 1.73 -12.85
C TYR A 24 5.01 1.04 -14.05
N CYS A 25 5.08 -0.30 -14.00
CA CYS A 25 5.55 -1.13 -15.11
C CYS A 25 4.46 -2.10 -15.60
N SER A 26 4.63 -2.61 -16.82
CA SER A 26 3.72 -3.57 -17.47
C SER A 26 4.46 -4.82 -17.96
N CYS A 27 5.54 -5.20 -17.26
CA CYS A 27 6.44 -6.29 -17.65
C CYS A 27 5.70 -7.64 -17.73
N ARG A 28 5.93 -8.38 -18.82
CA ARG A 28 5.33 -9.73 -19.01
C ARG A 28 6.34 -10.87 -18.97
N LYS A 29 7.53 -10.65 -19.56
CA LYS A 29 8.54 -11.70 -19.76
C LYS A 29 9.58 -11.75 -18.64
N THR A 30 9.97 -10.59 -18.13
CA THR A 30 11.08 -10.47 -17.20
C THR A 30 10.68 -10.63 -15.74
N LYS A 31 9.38 -10.75 -15.44
CA LYS A 31 8.89 -10.88 -14.06
C LYS A 31 9.42 -9.81 -13.10
N CYS A 32 9.82 -8.65 -13.65
CA CYS A 32 10.47 -7.56 -12.93
C CYS A 32 11.81 -7.92 -12.24
N SER A 33 12.49 -9.00 -12.62
CA SER A 33 13.77 -9.44 -12.04
C SER A 33 15.01 -8.87 -12.75
N THR A 34 14.83 -8.04 -13.78
CA THR A 34 15.92 -7.44 -14.56
C THR A 34 15.72 -5.93 -14.74
N ARG A 35 16.79 -5.23 -15.16
CA ARG A 35 16.77 -3.78 -15.44
C ARG A 35 15.91 -3.37 -16.64
N LEU A 36 15.28 -4.32 -17.36
CA LEU A 36 14.27 -4.00 -18.36
C LEU A 36 12.96 -3.49 -17.72
N CYS A 37 12.73 -3.80 -16.44
CA CYS A 37 11.64 -3.21 -15.65
C CYS A 37 12.04 -1.80 -15.19
N SER A 38 11.16 -0.81 -15.40
CA SER A 38 11.37 0.58 -14.95
C SER A 38 11.42 0.72 -13.43
N CYS A 39 10.63 -0.07 -12.69
CA CYS A 39 10.70 -0.11 -11.23
C CYS A 39 12.05 -0.65 -10.77
N PHE A 40 12.45 -1.82 -11.28
CA PHE A 40 13.71 -2.48 -10.89
C PHE A 40 14.94 -1.64 -11.24
N SER A 41 14.98 -1.04 -12.44
CA SER A 41 16.12 -0.20 -12.86
C SER A 41 16.29 1.06 -12.00
N ARG A 42 15.20 1.54 -11.39
CA ARG A 42 15.18 2.68 -10.46
C ARG A 42 15.30 2.26 -9.00
N ASN A 43 15.62 0.99 -8.73
CA ASN A 43 15.70 0.45 -7.36
C ASN A 43 14.37 0.56 -6.57
N MET A 44 13.23 0.60 -7.27
CA MET A 44 11.89 0.61 -6.68
C MET A 44 11.25 -0.78 -6.74
N ARG A 45 10.44 -1.11 -5.72
CA ARG A 45 9.57 -2.29 -5.74
C ARG A 45 8.32 -2.01 -6.57
N CYS A 46 7.80 -3.05 -7.21
CA CYS A 46 6.52 -3.00 -7.89
C CYS A 46 5.40 -2.90 -6.85
N GLY A 47 4.66 -1.80 -6.89
CA GLY A 47 3.46 -1.59 -6.08
C GLY A 47 2.16 -1.90 -6.82
N PRO A 48 0.99 -1.62 -6.20
CA PRO A 48 -0.33 -1.97 -6.72
C PRO A 48 -0.68 -1.38 -8.10
N LEU A 49 -0.02 -0.30 -8.51
CA LEU A 49 -0.23 0.32 -9.82
C LEU A 49 0.42 -0.45 -10.97
N CYS A 50 1.35 -1.37 -10.68
CA CYS A 50 2.01 -2.17 -11.71
C CYS A 50 1.05 -3.18 -12.34
N LYS A 51 1.11 -3.27 -13.67
CA LYS A 51 0.35 -4.21 -14.49
C LYS A 51 1.22 -5.37 -14.99
N CYS A 52 2.31 -5.66 -14.29
CA CYS A 52 3.22 -6.76 -14.61
C CYS A 52 2.58 -8.11 -14.26
N THR A 53 2.96 -9.15 -15.01
CA THR A 53 2.51 -10.53 -14.75
C THR A 53 3.59 -11.32 -14.02
N GLU A 54 3.19 -12.13 -13.04
CA GLU A 54 4.11 -12.97 -12.23
C GLU A 54 5.28 -12.16 -11.65
N CYS A 55 4.99 -11.07 -10.95
CA CYS A 55 6.00 -10.14 -10.44
C CYS A 55 6.87 -10.77 -9.35
N GLU A 56 8.19 -10.76 -9.53
CA GLU A 56 9.21 -11.16 -8.54
C GLU A 56 9.81 -9.94 -7.79
N ASN A 57 9.35 -8.72 -8.12
CA ASN A 57 9.83 -7.47 -7.51
C ASN A 57 8.76 -6.79 -6.64
N GLY A 58 7.85 -7.54 -6.00
CA GLY A 58 6.82 -7.00 -5.12
C GLY A 58 7.35 -6.45 -3.79
N GLU A 59 6.47 -5.83 -2.99
CA GLU A 59 6.73 -5.49 -1.59
C GLU A 59 6.89 -6.77 -0.74
N GLN A 60 7.86 -6.73 0.18
CA GLN A 60 8.01 -7.76 1.22
C GLN A 60 7.16 -7.34 2.41
N VAL A 61 6.15 -8.13 2.76
CA VAL A 61 5.43 -7.94 4.02
C VAL A 61 6.34 -8.44 5.12
N PHE A 62 6.74 -7.56 6.05
CA PHE A 62 7.58 -7.96 7.18
C PHE A 62 6.69 -8.66 8.23
N SER A 63 6.51 -9.97 8.07
CA SER A 63 5.69 -10.82 8.92
C SER A 63 6.24 -11.00 10.33
N ASP A 64 7.54 -10.79 10.51
CA ASP A 64 8.25 -11.27 11.69
C ASP A 64 8.09 -10.35 12.92
N LEU A 65 7.36 -9.23 12.80
CA LEU A 65 7.05 -8.32 13.91
C LEU A 65 5.59 -8.41 14.40
N VAL A 66 4.74 -9.21 13.75
CA VAL A 66 3.30 -9.26 14.07
C VAL A 66 2.84 -10.55 14.75
N SER A 67 3.69 -11.57 14.88
CA SER A 67 3.33 -12.83 15.56
C SER A 67 3.19 -12.69 17.07
N ASP A 68 4.10 -11.97 17.71
CA ASP A 68 4.20 -12.00 19.17
C ASP A 68 3.15 -11.09 19.83
N ALA A 69 2.64 -10.10 19.12
CA ALA A 69 1.65 -9.14 19.63
C ALA A 69 0.19 -9.54 19.35
N VAL A 70 -0.08 -10.41 18.37
CA VAL A 70 -1.46 -10.79 18.03
C VAL A 70 -2.06 -11.81 19.00
N ASP A 71 -1.23 -12.71 19.55
CA ASP A 71 -1.71 -13.78 20.43
C ASP A 71 -2.20 -13.24 21.79
N ASP A 72 -1.55 -12.21 22.33
CA ASP A 72 -1.95 -11.53 23.56
C ASP A 72 -3.28 -10.75 23.40
N ILE A 73 -3.54 -10.21 22.21
CA ILE A 73 -4.77 -9.45 21.92
C ILE A 73 -5.99 -10.38 21.81
N LEU A 74 -5.80 -11.62 21.35
CA LEU A 74 -6.91 -12.56 21.11
C LEU A 74 -7.23 -13.46 22.31
N ASN A 75 -6.25 -13.72 23.19
CA ASN A 75 -6.40 -14.72 24.26
C ASN A 75 -6.23 -14.17 25.68
N GLY A 76 -6.33 -12.85 25.87
CA GLY A 76 -6.28 -12.25 27.21
C GLY A 76 -7.46 -12.70 28.08
N ASP A 77 -7.20 -13.60 29.04
CA ASP A 77 -8.13 -14.02 30.08
C ASP A 77 -8.34 -12.89 31.10
N ASP A 78 -9.49 -12.21 31.03
CA ASP A 78 -9.96 -11.27 32.04
C ASP A 78 -10.28 -12.01 33.36
N SER A 79 -9.35 -11.97 34.32
CA SER A 79 -9.60 -12.40 35.69
C SER A 79 -9.54 -11.21 36.65
N ASP A 80 -10.63 -10.44 36.68
CA ASP A 80 -10.84 -9.39 37.69
C ASP A 80 -11.01 -10.03 39.08
N SER A 81 -10.08 -9.74 39.98
CA SER A 81 -10.24 -9.99 41.41
C SER A 81 -10.10 -8.67 42.18
N ASP A 82 -11.21 -7.93 42.26
CA ASP A 82 -11.33 -6.72 43.06
C ASP A 82 -11.19 -7.04 44.56
N MET A 83 -10.09 -6.60 45.17
CA MET A 83 -9.99 -6.46 46.62
C MET A 83 -9.94 -4.97 46.95
N ASP A 84 -11.12 -4.35 47.03
CA ASP A 84 -11.26 -2.98 47.53
C ASP A 84 -11.05 -2.97 49.06
N ALA A 85 -9.83 -2.67 49.46
CA ALA A 85 -9.46 -2.43 50.85
C ALA A 85 -10.02 -1.08 51.34
N TYR A 86 -10.91 -1.19 52.31
CA TYR A 86 -11.45 -0.16 53.21
C TYR A 86 -10.44 0.96 53.55
N ILE A 87 -10.77 2.22 53.22
CA ILE A 87 -10.12 3.39 53.82
C ILE A 87 -11.11 4.11 54.74
N LEU A 88 -10.63 4.27 55.97
CA LEU A 88 -11.23 4.81 57.20
C LEU A 88 -11.83 6.22 57.08
#